data_AF-A0AB39R0B3-F1
#
_entry.id   AF-A0AB39R0B3-F1
#
_cell.length_a   1.000
_cell.length_b   1.000
_cell.length_c   1.000
_cell.angle_alpha   90.00
_cell.angle_beta   90.00
_cell.angle_gamma   90.00
#
_symmetry.space_group_name_H-M   'P 1'
#
loop_
_entity.id
_entity.type
_entity.pdbx_description
1 polymer ?
#
loop_
_entity_poly.entity_id
_entity_poly.type
_entity_poly.pdbx_seq_one_letter_code
_entity_poly.pdbx_strand_id
1 'polypeptide(L)'
;MSRETSAGSETGRVHCAVYIHGFEGRSHHHRAVSVRRLAGLLAAAVSAAGLAQPDWSLDKEGGGATGVFAGEADLAGVVHRLVTELDLQLTDHLHEGHDHESELRALVLMYMGSADLWSRLRTARDIWQIFHTGETTLVQVISADVHRQAVLAELGGLRPWQFEAVRFPGWAEEVYVHIPPSHAQRSMPIPALRDVPELPAEFAEVPSQTAQRLPLLLCLDTSETMAGQPIQQLNDALRTWAVALAEDPQVSDAVDLAIVTFGGRGVSVWQGPYLLPPTADANAFVPAYRFEPPQLGAFGHAPLTDAVETSLHILESYKHRLRNSGLIYYRPQILLVTHSVPTDREGEVTRDWMRLAPVLARGTEERKFRFYAIGAGELTNDAMDMLRSLSPVYNAKLDGFPIREVLSMITVSVRSENRDADDEVFERIFSPFKTQKHAWSDDEADQI
;
A
#
# COMPACT_ATOMS: atom_id res chain seq x y z
N MET A 1 -38.08 45.09 -8.87
CA MET A 1 -38.49 44.08 -7.87
C MET A 1 -37.81 42.78 -8.24
N SER A 2 -36.62 42.61 -7.69
CA SER A 2 -35.79 41.42 -7.77
C SER A 2 -36.55 40.26 -7.15
N ARG A 3 -36.69 39.15 -7.88
CA ARG A 3 -37.02 37.86 -7.28
C ARG A 3 -35.71 37.14 -7.05
N GLU A 4 -35.30 37.13 -5.79
CA GLU A 4 -34.36 36.14 -5.24
C GLU A 4 -34.86 34.74 -5.62
N THR A 5 -34.16 34.08 -6.54
CA THR A 5 -34.23 32.64 -6.71
C THR A 5 -33.24 32.02 -5.74
N SER A 6 -33.80 31.32 -4.77
CA SER A 6 -33.17 30.59 -3.67
C SER A 6 -31.77 30.03 -3.97
N ALA A 7 -30.78 30.53 -3.22
CA ALA A 7 -29.54 29.84 -2.92
C ALA A 7 -29.87 28.58 -2.09
N GLY A 8 -30.28 27.50 -2.77
CA GLY A 8 -30.37 26.18 -2.19
C GLY A 8 -28.97 25.59 -2.10
N SER A 9 -28.46 25.49 -0.88
CA SER A 9 -27.17 24.91 -0.46
C SER A 9 -26.34 24.21 -1.56
N GLU A 10 -25.37 24.92 -2.14
CA GLU A 10 -24.31 24.35 -2.99
C GLU A 10 -23.35 23.42 -2.22
N THR A 11 -23.50 23.32 -0.90
CA THR A 11 -22.69 22.46 -0.03
C THR A 11 -22.92 20.98 -0.36
N GLY A 12 -21.86 20.33 -0.86
CA GLY A 12 -21.80 18.87 -1.04
C GLY A 12 -21.77 18.38 -2.48
N ARG A 13 -22.15 19.21 -3.48
CA ARG A 13 -22.13 18.77 -4.88
C ARG A 13 -20.72 18.65 -5.43
N VAL A 14 -20.44 17.56 -6.13
CA VAL A 14 -19.16 17.34 -6.81
C VAL A 14 -19.37 17.51 -8.30
N HIS A 15 -18.65 18.46 -8.87
CA HIS A 15 -18.60 18.65 -10.30
C HIS A 15 -17.45 17.82 -10.87
N CYS A 16 -17.73 17.04 -11.90
CA CYS A 16 -16.76 16.18 -12.57
C CYS A 16 -16.66 16.58 -14.05
N ALA A 17 -15.45 16.83 -14.53
CA ALA A 17 -15.14 16.92 -15.95
C ALA A 17 -14.20 15.79 -16.35
N VAL A 18 -14.39 15.27 -17.55
CA VAL A 18 -13.48 14.32 -18.17
C VAL A 18 -13.12 14.81 -19.56
N TYR A 19 -11.84 15.04 -19.82
CA TYR A 19 -11.34 15.55 -21.09
C TYR A 19 -10.44 14.53 -21.80
N ILE A 20 -10.49 14.53 -23.13
CA ILE A 20 -9.70 13.63 -23.97
C ILE A 20 -8.35 14.28 -24.31
N HIS A 21 -7.26 13.57 -24.01
CA HIS A 21 -5.93 14.02 -24.39
C HIS A 21 -5.75 14.08 -25.91
N GLY A 22 -5.09 15.15 -26.39
CA GLY A 22 -4.77 15.36 -27.80
C GLY A 22 -6.00 15.59 -28.70
N PHE A 23 -7.16 15.92 -28.14
CA PHE A 23 -8.41 16.05 -28.90
C PHE A 23 -8.34 17.09 -30.03
N GLU A 24 -7.74 18.26 -29.77
CA GLU A 24 -7.57 19.33 -30.76
C GLU A 24 -6.71 18.89 -31.96
N GLY A 25 -5.83 17.90 -31.79
CA GLY A 25 -5.02 17.37 -32.89
C GLY A 25 -5.78 16.42 -33.83
N ARG A 26 -6.98 15.96 -33.46
CA ARG A 26 -7.73 14.93 -34.20
C ARG A 26 -8.56 15.51 -35.34
N SER A 27 -8.81 14.71 -36.38
CA SER A 27 -9.73 15.04 -37.47
C SER A 27 -11.18 15.24 -36.98
N HIS A 28 -12.02 15.95 -37.73
CA HIS A 28 -13.43 16.17 -37.36
C HIS A 28 -14.22 14.86 -37.18
N HIS A 29 -13.92 13.83 -37.99
CA HIS A 29 -14.51 12.51 -37.84
C HIS A 29 -14.05 11.83 -36.54
N HIS A 30 -12.75 11.81 -36.26
CA HIS A 30 -12.19 11.21 -35.05
C HIS A 30 -12.60 11.93 -33.77
N ARG A 31 -12.78 13.25 -33.81
CA ARG A 31 -13.35 14.03 -32.69
C ARG A 31 -14.75 13.57 -32.33
N ALA A 32 -15.64 13.44 -33.31
CA ALA A 32 -17.02 12.99 -33.08
C ALA A 32 -17.08 11.54 -32.55
N VAL A 33 -16.23 10.65 -33.06
CA VAL A 33 -16.10 9.26 -32.57
C VAL A 33 -15.59 9.23 -31.14
N SER A 34 -14.55 10.00 -30.82
CA SER A 34 -13.92 10.04 -29.50
C SER A 34 -14.89 10.51 -28.41
N VAL A 35 -15.69 11.55 -28.67
CA VAL A 35 -16.69 12.05 -27.71
C VAL A 35 -17.80 11.04 -27.46
N ARG A 36 -18.30 10.37 -28.51
CA ARG A 36 -19.33 9.34 -28.36
C ARG A 36 -18.82 8.15 -27.55
N ARG A 37 -17.57 7.76 -27.80
CA ARG A 37 -16.93 6.64 -27.14
C ARG A 37 -16.65 6.95 -25.66
N LEU A 38 -16.14 8.15 -25.36
CA LEU A 38 -16.01 8.64 -23.99
C LEU A 38 -17.34 8.57 -23.22
N ALA A 39 -18.44 9.01 -23.84
CA ALA A 39 -19.76 8.94 -23.21
C ALA A 39 -20.16 7.50 -22.84
N GLY A 40 -19.85 6.53 -23.70
CA GLY A 40 -20.08 5.10 -23.42
C GLY A 40 -19.23 4.58 -22.26
N LEU A 41 -17.93 4.89 -22.26
CA LEU A 41 -17.00 4.49 -21.20
C LEU A 41 -17.39 5.09 -19.84
N LEU A 42 -17.82 6.36 -19.82
CA LEU A 42 -18.30 7.02 -18.61
C LEU A 42 -19.58 6.38 -18.07
N ALA A 43 -20.55 6.09 -18.94
CA ALA A 43 -21.78 5.44 -18.52
C ALA A 43 -21.51 4.05 -17.93
N ALA A 44 -20.61 3.27 -18.54
CA ALA A 44 -20.17 1.97 -18.04
C ALA A 44 -19.45 2.09 -16.68
N ALA A 45 -18.49 3.01 -16.56
CA ALA A 45 -17.73 3.22 -15.34
C ALA A 45 -18.61 3.66 -14.16
N VAL A 46 -19.55 4.61 -14.38
CA VAL A 46 -20.51 5.04 -13.35
C VAL A 46 -21.39 3.87 -12.89
N SER A 47 -21.84 3.04 -13.83
CA SER A 47 -22.65 1.85 -13.52
C SER A 47 -21.86 0.81 -12.71
N ALA A 48 -20.62 0.50 -13.12
CA ALA A 48 -19.76 -0.46 -12.43
C ALA A 48 -19.37 0.02 -11.02
N ALA A 49 -19.16 1.33 -10.86
CA ALA A 49 -18.87 1.94 -9.56
C ALA A 49 -20.08 1.96 -8.58
N GLY A 50 -21.26 1.55 -9.05
CA GLY A 50 -22.51 1.56 -8.28
C GLY A 50 -23.01 2.97 -7.96
N LEU A 51 -22.72 3.95 -8.82
CA LEU A 51 -23.05 5.37 -8.61
C LEU A 51 -24.31 5.76 -9.40
N ALA A 52 -25.05 6.74 -8.88
CA ALA A 52 -26.15 7.35 -9.61
C ALA A 52 -25.63 8.09 -10.85
N GLN A 53 -26.29 7.89 -11.99
CA GLN A 53 -25.91 8.51 -13.26
C GLN A 53 -26.09 10.04 -13.20
N PRO A 54 -25.01 10.84 -13.33
CA PRO A 54 -25.13 12.28 -13.46
C PRO A 54 -25.61 12.64 -14.88
N ASP A 55 -26.24 13.81 -15.01
CA ASP A 55 -26.61 14.33 -16.32
C ASP A 55 -25.36 14.89 -17.02
N TRP A 56 -24.74 14.05 -17.86
CA TRP A 56 -23.52 14.39 -18.58
C TRP A 56 -23.81 15.35 -19.74
N SER A 57 -23.24 16.56 -19.66
CA SER A 57 -23.15 17.49 -20.80
C SER A 57 -21.88 17.22 -21.59
N LEU A 58 -22.02 16.86 -22.87
CA LEU A 58 -20.89 16.55 -23.76
C LEU A 58 -20.37 17.82 -24.44
N ASP A 59 -19.07 18.10 -24.26
CA ASP A 59 -18.37 19.16 -24.97
C ASP A 59 -17.83 18.60 -26.29
N LYS A 60 -18.61 18.76 -27.36
CA LYS A 60 -18.28 18.26 -28.70
C LYS A 60 -17.14 19.06 -29.35
N GLU A 61 -16.91 20.29 -28.93
CA GLU A 61 -15.89 21.18 -29.51
C GLU A 61 -14.56 21.11 -28.73
N GLY A 62 -14.62 21.04 -27.40
CA GLY A 62 -13.47 20.93 -26.51
C GLY A 62 -13.05 19.50 -26.15
N GLY A 63 -13.86 18.49 -26.49
CA GLY A 63 -13.47 17.08 -26.37
C GLY A 63 -13.56 16.52 -24.96
N GLY A 64 -14.76 16.51 -24.39
CA GLY A 64 -14.97 15.99 -23.04
C GLY A 64 -16.43 15.83 -22.64
N ALA A 65 -16.63 15.55 -21.36
CA ALA A 65 -17.93 15.44 -20.71
C ALA A 65 -17.88 16.10 -19.33
N THR A 66 -18.96 16.79 -18.95
CA THR A 66 -19.10 17.40 -17.63
C THR A 66 -20.39 16.95 -16.97
N GLY A 67 -20.34 16.54 -15.71
CA GLY A 67 -21.48 16.09 -14.93
C GLY A 67 -21.42 16.60 -13.50
N VAL A 68 -22.57 16.58 -12.81
CA VAL A 68 -22.67 16.98 -11.40
C VAL A 68 -23.26 15.83 -10.59
N PHE A 69 -22.50 15.36 -9.61
CA PHE A 69 -22.98 14.41 -8.61
C PHE A 69 -23.67 15.17 -7.47
N ALA A 70 -24.84 14.69 -7.07
CA ALA A 70 -25.64 15.29 -5.99
C ALA A 70 -24.89 15.27 -4.66
N GLY A 71 -25.25 16.16 -3.74
CA GLY A 71 -24.54 16.31 -2.45
C GLY A 71 -24.67 15.12 -1.49
N GLU A 72 -25.61 14.22 -1.74
CA GLU A 72 -25.77 12.95 -1.00
C GLU A 72 -25.00 11.79 -1.65
N ALA A 73 -24.30 12.03 -2.77
CA ALA A 73 -23.53 11.00 -3.44
C ALA A 73 -22.37 10.51 -2.55
N ASP A 74 -22.04 9.22 -2.67
CA ASP A 74 -20.84 8.65 -2.07
C ASP A 74 -19.61 9.33 -2.67
N LEU A 75 -19.15 10.41 -2.02
CA LEU A 75 -18.02 11.22 -2.45
C LEU A 75 -16.76 10.36 -2.61
N ALA A 76 -16.51 9.42 -1.70
CA ALA A 76 -15.38 8.49 -1.81
C ALA A 76 -15.56 7.53 -2.99
N GLY A 77 -16.79 7.09 -3.26
CA GLY A 77 -17.13 6.34 -4.47
C GLY A 77 -16.89 7.13 -5.76
N VAL A 78 -17.26 8.41 -5.80
CA VAL A 78 -17.01 9.29 -6.95
C VAL A 78 -15.51 9.53 -7.15
N VAL A 79 -14.76 9.78 -6.07
CA VAL A 79 -13.32 10.07 -6.16
C VAL A 79 -12.50 8.81 -6.44
N HIS A 80 -12.86 7.67 -5.89
CA HIS A 80 -12.09 6.43 -6.02
C HIS A 80 -12.69 5.47 -7.04
N ARG A 81 -13.90 4.96 -6.80
CA ARG A 81 -14.47 3.85 -7.59
C ARG A 81 -14.74 4.26 -9.03
N LEU A 82 -15.31 5.44 -9.28
CA LEU A 82 -15.52 5.93 -10.65
C LEU A 82 -14.21 6.02 -11.43
N VAL A 83 -13.15 6.52 -10.79
CA VAL A 83 -11.84 6.70 -11.43
C VAL A 83 -11.18 5.37 -11.72
N THR A 84 -11.23 4.44 -10.76
CA THR A 84 -10.75 3.06 -10.95
C THR A 84 -11.47 2.37 -12.10
N GLU A 85 -12.80 2.43 -12.14
CA GLU A 85 -13.58 1.81 -13.21
C GLU A 85 -13.35 2.48 -14.56
N LEU A 86 -13.25 3.81 -14.60
CA LEU A 86 -12.96 4.52 -15.85
C LEU A 86 -11.56 4.20 -16.39
N ASP A 87 -10.56 4.08 -15.51
CA ASP A 87 -9.21 3.65 -15.86
C ASP A 87 -9.19 2.22 -16.45
N LEU A 88 -9.95 1.29 -15.85
CA LEU A 88 -10.12 -0.06 -16.38
C LEU A 88 -10.74 -0.03 -17.78
N GLN A 89 -11.86 0.67 -17.94
CA GLN A 89 -12.57 0.79 -19.22
C GLN A 89 -11.72 1.44 -20.31
N LEU A 90 -10.96 2.50 -19.97
CA LEU A 90 -10.03 3.14 -20.90
C LEU A 90 -8.91 2.19 -21.30
N THR A 91 -8.45 1.35 -20.39
CA THR A 91 -7.34 0.48 -20.70
C THR A 91 -7.75 -0.78 -21.46
N ASP A 92 -8.89 -1.37 -21.16
CA ASP A 92 -9.49 -2.42 -22.00
C ASP A 92 -9.68 -1.91 -23.43
N HIS A 93 -10.19 -0.68 -23.56
CA HIS A 93 -10.35 0.02 -24.83
C HIS A 93 -9.03 0.17 -25.61
N LEU A 94 -7.88 0.37 -24.94
CA LEU A 94 -6.56 0.38 -25.58
C LEU A 94 -6.13 -1.01 -26.08
N HIS A 95 -6.49 -2.07 -25.36
CA HIS A 95 -6.12 -3.46 -25.70
C HIS A 95 -6.96 -4.06 -26.84
N GLU A 96 -8.14 -3.50 -27.15
CA GLU A 96 -9.01 -3.95 -28.24
C GLU A 96 -8.46 -3.66 -29.67
N GLY A 97 -7.22 -3.17 -29.80
CA GLY A 97 -6.52 -3.08 -31.09
C GLY A 97 -7.10 -2.05 -32.05
N HIS A 98 -7.66 -0.96 -31.51
CA HIS A 98 -8.10 0.17 -32.31
C HIS A 98 -6.92 0.92 -32.95
N ASP A 99 -7.17 1.61 -34.07
CA ASP A 99 -6.19 2.49 -34.71
C ASP A 99 -5.64 3.51 -33.69
N HIS A 100 -4.35 3.85 -33.78
CA HIS A 100 -3.68 4.74 -32.81
C HIS A 100 -4.38 6.11 -32.69
N GLU A 101 -5.09 6.56 -33.73
CA GLU A 101 -5.92 7.78 -33.69
C GLU A 101 -7.19 7.67 -32.83
N SER A 102 -7.57 6.45 -32.43
CA SER A 102 -8.76 6.11 -31.66
C SER A 102 -8.48 5.72 -30.20
N GLU A 103 -7.21 5.76 -29.78
CA GLU A 103 -6.82 5.61 -28.38
C GLU A 103 -7.35 6.78 -27.55
N LEU A 104 -7.89 6.50 -26.37
CA LEU A 104 -8.40 7.51 -25.46
C LEU A 104 -7.55 7.51 -24.19
N ARG A 105 -7.02 8.69 -23.85
CA ARG A 105 -6.46 8.99 -22.54
C ARG A 105 -7.26 10.13 -21.95
N ALA A 106 -7.53 10.07 -20.64
CA ALA A 106 -8.51 10.95 -20.02
C ALA A 106 -7.93 11.73 -18.84
N LEU A 107 -8.19 13.03 -18.81
CA LEU A 107 -8.00 13.89 -17.66
C LEU A 107 -9.33 14.01 -16.90
N VAL A 108 -9.37 13.54 -15.66
CA VAL A 108 -10.54 13.64 -14.79
C VAL A 108 -10.32 14.77 -13.79
N LEU A 109 -11.15 15.80 -13.87
CA LEU A 109 -11.15 16.93 -12.94
C LEU A 109 -12.36 16.83 -12.01
N MET A 110 -12.15 16.84 -10.70
CA MET A 110 -13.22 16.88 -9.72
C MET A 110 -13.09 18.10 -8.82
N TYR A 111 -14.15 18.88 -8.69
CA TYR A 111 -14.13 20.06 -7.83
C TYR A 111 -15.41 20.20 -7.01
N MET A 112 -15.23 20.79 -5.84
CA MET A 112 -16.26 21.36 -4.98
C MET A 112 -15.88 22.82 -4.72
N GLY A 113 -16.86 23.73 -4.70
CA GLY A 113 -16.62 25.15 -4.41
C GLY A 113 -16.80 26.08 -5.61
N SER A 114 -15.99 27.15 -5.68
CA SER A 114 -16.28 28.32 -6.54
C SER A 114 -16.17 28.06 -8.06
N ALA A 115 -17.05 28.70 -8.83
CA ALA A 115 -17.05 28.62 -10.30
C ALA A 115 -15.79 29.23 -10.98
N ASP A 116 -15.05 30.09 -10.27
CA ASP A 116 -13.79 30.66 -10.77
C ASP A 116 -12.69 29.59 -10.85
N LEU A 117 -12.59 28.74 -9.82
CA LEU A 117 -11.66 27.60 -9.80
C LEU A 117 -11.92 26.64 -10.96
N TRP A 118 -13.19 26.35 -11.25
CA TRP A 118 -13.60 25.54 -12.40
C TRP A 118 -13.15 26.12 -13.75
N SER A 119 -13.36 27.41 -13.96
CA SER A 119 -12.97 28.09 -15.20
C SER A 119 -11.46 28.04 -15.42
N ARG A 120 -10.68 28.20 -14.33
CA ARG A 120 -9.21 28.13 -14.35
C ARG A 120 -8.70 26.71 -14.57
N LEU A 121 -9.24 25.71 -13.86
CA LEU A 121 -8.90 24.29 -14.03
C LEU A 121 -9.11 23.82 -15.47
N ARG A 122 -10.21 24.24 -16.11
CA ARG A 122 -10.50 23.90 -17.51
C ARG A 122 -9.49 24.48 -18.51
N THR A 123 -8.87 25.62 -18.19
CA THR A 123 -8.01 26.37 -19.13
C THR A 123 -6.51 26.22 -18.83
N ALA A 124 -6.15 25.57 -17.72
CA ALA A 124 -4.77 25.35 -17.32
C ALA A 124 -4.05 24.36 -18.26
N ARG A 125 -3.30 24.91 -19.23
CA ARG A 125 -2.42 24.14 -20.14
C ARG A 125 -1.39 23.29 -19.39
N ASP A 126 -1.01 23.68 -18.18
CA ASP A 126 0.01 23.00 -17.38
C ASP A 126 -0.47 21.64 -16.84
N ILE A 127 -1.78 21.47 -16.59
CA ILE A 127 -2.35 20.17 -16.19
C ILE A 127 -2.15 19.13 -17.32
N TRP A 128 -2.19 19.59 -18.57
CA TRP A 128 -1.96 18.73 -19.73
C TRP A 128 -0.49 18.34 -19.90
N GLN A 129 0.47 19.06 -19.30
CA GLN A 129 1.88 18.66 -19.33
C GLN A 129 2.13 17.37 -18.55
N ILE A 130 1.31 17.08 -17.52
CA ILE A 130 1.38 15.85 -16.71
C ILE A 130 1.17 14.58 -17.57
N PHE A 131 0.44 14.66 -18.69
CA PHE A 131 0.21 13.54 -19.62
C PHE A 131 1.41 13.14 -20.47
N HIS A 132 2.48 13.93 -20.52
CA HIS A 132 3.58 13.69 -21.48
C HIS A 132 4.50 12.52 -21.08
N THR A 133 4.25 11.86 -19.94
CA THR A 133 4.85 10.58 -19.59
C THR A 133 4.05 9.45 -20.27
N GLY A 134 4.63 8.84 -21.29
CA GLY A 134 3.93 8.05 -22.32
C GLY A 134 3.08 6.85 -21.89
N GLU A 135 3.04 6.48 -20.62
CA GLU A 135 2.45 5.25 -20.10
C GLU A 135 1.12 5.44 -19.34
N THR A 136 0.64 6.67 -19.16
CA THR A 136 -0.57 6.96 -18.36
C THR A 136 -1.84 7.01 -19.22
N THR A 137 -2.85 6.24 -18.83
CA THR A 137 -4.18 6.16 -19.45
C THR A 137 -5.13 7.20 -18.89
N LEU A 138 -5.01 7.48 -17.59
CA LEU A 138 -5.85 8.41 -16.87
C LEU A 138 -5.01 9.23 -15.87
N VAL A 139 -5.34 10.51 -15.74
CA VAL A 139 -4.87 11.36 -14.64
C VAL A 139 -6.08 11.96 -13.96
N GLN A 140 -6.14 11.86 -12.63
CA GLN A 140 -7.15 12.49 -11.80
C GLN A 140 -6.56 13.74 -11.14
N VAL A 141 -7.33 14.83 -11.15
CA VAL A 141 -7.01 16.05 -10.40
C VAL A 141 -8.23 16.45 -9.59
N ILE A 142 -8.04 16.66 -8.30
CA ILE A 142 -9.12 17.03 -7.37
C ILE A 142 -8.81 18.37 -6.67
N SER A 143 -9.85 19.16 -6.39
CA SER A 143 -9.70 20.39 -5.60
C SER A 143 -9.37 20.10 -4.14
N ALA A 144 -8.82 21.08 -3.42
CA ALA A 144 -8.51 20.94 -2.00
C ALA A 144 -9.73 20.56 -1.14
N ASP A 145 -10.92 21.02 -1.51
CA ASP A 145 -12.15 20.65 -0.79
C ASP A 145 -12.57 19.21 -1.04
N VAL A 146 -12.43 18.71 -2.27
CA VAL A 146 -12.63 17.28 -2.58
C VAL A 146 -11.60 16.44 -1.83
N HIS A 147 -10.33 16.84 -1.85
CA HIS A 147 -9.27 16.15 -1.10
C HIS A 147 -9.56 16.12 0.41
N ARG A 148 -9.96 17.24 0.99
CA ARG A 148 -10.27 17.34 2.42
C ARG A 148 -11.44 16.46 2.83
N GLN A 149 -12.50 16.41 2.02
CA GLN A 149 -13.72 15.68 2.37
C GLN A 149 -13.68 14.20 1.98
N ALA A 150 -12.97 13.83 0.92
CA ALA A 150 -12.92 12.45 0.42
C ALA A 150 -11.65 11.70 0.87
N VAL A 151 -10.49 12.37 0.80
CA VAL A 151 -9.17 11.73 0.93
C VAL A 151 -8.61 11.86 2.34
N LEU A 152 -8.63 13.05 2.95
CA LEU A 152 -8.22 13.23 4.36
C LEU A 152 -9.19 12.55 5.34
N ALA A 153 -10.43 12.33 4.92
CA ALA A 153 -11.39 11.54 5.69
C ALA A 153 -11.12 10.02 5.62
N GLU A 154 -10.16 9.59 4.78
CA GLU A 154 -9.75 8.19 4.53
C GLU A 154 -10.88 7.24 4.11
N LEU A 155 -11.97 7.81 3.59
CA LEU A 155 -13.16 7.08 3.17
C LEU A 155 -12.91 6.31 1.87
N GLY A 156 -13.57 5.16 1.71
CA GLY A 156 -13.53 4.37 0.48
C GLY A 156 -12.13 3.87 0.07
N GLY A 157 -11.17 3.81 0.99
CA GLY A 157 -9.80 3.35 0.72
C GLY A 157 -8.85 4.43 0.18
N LEU A 158 -9.30 5.68 0.06
CA LEU A 158 -8.47 6.81 -0.35
C LEU A 158 -7.47 7.17 0.75
N ARG A 159 -6.24 7.51 0.38
CA ARG A 159 -5.19 7.95 1.31
C ARG A 159 -4.46 9.18 0.78
N PRO A 160 -4.05 10.13 1.64
CA PRO A 160 -3.41 11.37 1.20
C PRO A 160 -2.15 11.17 0.37
N TRP A 161 -1.36 10.13 0.67
CA TRP A 161 -0.13 9.82 -0.07
C TRP A 161 -0.35 9.37 -1.52
N GLN A 162 -1.58 8.96 -1.89
CA GLN A 162 -1.93 8.64 -3.27
C GLN A 162 -2.04 9.89 -4.15
N PHE A 163 -2.04 11.09 -3.53
CA PHE A 163 -2.25 12.36 -4.20
C PHE A 163 -1.04 13.28 -4.00
N GLU A 164 -0.46 13.72 -5.10
CA GLU A 164 0.61 14.72 -5.09
C GLU A 164 0.00 16.12 -5.04
N ALA A 165 0.43 16.94 -4.07
CA ALA A 165 -0.01 18.32 -3.95
C ALA A 165 0.74 19.20 -4.98
N VAL A 166 0.00 19.84 -5.87
CA VAL A 166 0.54 20.71 -6.92
C VAL A 166 0.05 22.14 -6.71
N ARG A 167 1.01 23.08 -6.65
CA ARG A 167 0.76 24.52 -6.62
C ARG A 167 1.02 25.13 -7.98
N PHE A 168 0.00 25.73 -8.57
CA PHE A 168 0.15 26.50 -9.80
C PHE A 168 0.51 27.96 -9.50
N PRO A 169 1.45 28.57 -10.26
CA PRO A 169 1.76 29.99 -10.13
C PRO A 169 0.51 30.85 -10.30
N GLY A 170 0.23 31.72 -9.33
CA GLY A 170 -0.94 32.62 -9.34
C GLY A 170 -2.23 32.00 -8.79
N TRP A 171 -2.18 30.79 -8.23
CA TRP A 171 -3.30 30.13 -7.56
C TRP A 171 -3.13 30.23 -6.05
N ALA A 172 -4.21 30.57 -5.33
CA ALA A 172 -4.20 30.65 -3.87
C ALA A 172 -4.39 29.27 -3.21
N GLU A 173 -4.95 28.31 -3.94
CA GLU A 173 -5.31 26.98 -3.46
C GLU A 173 -4.47 25.91 -4.17
N GLU A 174 -4.15 24.85 -3.44
CA GLU A 174 -3.51 23.65 -3.96
C GLU A 174 -4.52 22.76 -4.70
N VAL A 175 -4.04 22.04 -5.69
CA VAL A 175 -4.78 20.91 -6.28
C VAL A 175 -4.02 19.62 -6.02
N TYR A 176 -4.72 18.51 -6.09
CA TYR A 176 -4.18 17.20 -5.74
C TYR A 176 -4.27 16.28 -6.96
N VAL A 177 -3.14 15.73 -7.39
CA VAL A 177 -3.01 14.92 -8.59
C VAL A 177 -2.84 13.45 -8.21
N HIS A 178 -3.64 12.58 -8.81
CA HIS A 178 -3.54 11.13 -8.66
C HIS A 178 -3.42 10.47 -10.04
N ILE A 179 -2.48 9.55 -10.17
CA ILE A 179 -2.30 8.74 -11.38
C ILE A 179 -2.59 7.29 -11.00
N PRO A 180 -3.71 6.70 -11.48
CA PRO A 180 -4.00 5.30 -11.23
C PRO A 180 -2.94 4.38 -11.87
N PRO A 181 -2.63 3.23 -11.26
CA PRO A 181 -1.71 2.26 -11.84
C PRO A 181 -2.26 1.68 -13.15
N SER A 182 -1.44 1.64 -14.21
CA SER A 182 -1.82 1.14 -15.54
C SER A 182 -2.26 -0.33 -15.54
N HIS A 183 -3.16 -0.72 -16.46
CA HIS A 183 -3.64 -2.10 -16.57
C HIS A 183 -2.54 -3.11 -16.90
N ALA A 184 -1.49 -2.76 -17.65
CA ALA A 184 -0.36 -3.66 -17.91
C ALA A 184 0.37 -4.10 -16.63
N GLN A 185 0.30 -3.30 -15.57
CA GLN A 185 0.79 -3.63 -14.23
C GLN A 185 -0.24 -4.44 -13.41
N ARG A 186 -1.54 -4.39 -13.77
CA ARG A 186 -2.65 -5.16 -13.16
C ARG A 186 -2.87 -6.51 -13.84
N SER A 187 -2.52 -6.65 -15.12
CA SER A 187 -2.82 -7.78 -16.00
C SER A 187 -1.58 -8.57 -16.40
N MET A 188 -0.46 -8.45 -15.69
CA MET A 188 0.64 -9.40 -15.83
C MET A 188 0.04 -10.80 -15.71
N PRO A 189 0.14 -11.65 -16.75
CA PRO A 189 -0.34 -13.01 -16.62
C PRO A 189 0.44 -13.64 -15.48
N ILE A 190 -0.28 -14.23 -14.51
CA ILE A 190 0.31 -15.27 -13.66
C ILE A 190 1.06 -16.17 -14.64
N PRO A 191 2.38 -16.38 -14.50
CA PRO A 191 3.13 -17.21 -15.43
C PRO A 191 2.36 -18.50 -15.58
N ALA A 192 1.95 -18.85 -16.80
CA ALA A 192 1.29 -20.12 -17.02
C ALA A 192 2.26 -21.18 -16.50
N LEU A 193 1.86 -21.84 -15.40
CA LEU A 193 2.55 -22.99 -14.82
C LEU A 193 2.52 -24.10 -15.89
N ARG A 194 3.46 -24.03 -16.83
CA ARG A 194 3.75 -25.13 -17.75
C ARG A 194 4.72 -26.04 -17.03
N ASP A 195 4.29 -27.30 -16.94
CA ASP A 195 4.99 -28.43 -16.34
C ASP A 195 4.98 -28.49 -14.80
N VAL A 196 3.79 -28.33 -14.20
CA VAL A 196 3.53 -28.97 -12.90
C VAL A 196 3.16 -30.43 -13.20
N PRO A 197 3.95 -31.43 -12.78
CA PRO A 197 3.51 -32.81 -12.83
C PRO A 197 2.21 -32.91 -12.01
N GLU A 198 1.13 -33.42 -12.61
CA GLU A 198 -0.10 -33.71 -11.87
C GLU A 198 0.26 -34.61 -10.68
N LEU A 199 0.03 -34.10 -9.48
CA LEU A 199 0.25 -34.82 -8.24
C LEU A 199 -0.55 -36.12 -8.29
N PRO A 200 0.06 -37.29 -8.00
CA PRO A 200 -0.67 -38.53 -7.81
C PRO A 200 -1.81 -38.29 -6.81
N ALA A 201 -2.99 -38.89 -7.04
CA ALA A 201 -4.21 -38.64 -6.27
C ALA A 201 -4.07 -38.82 -4.74
N GLU A 202 -3.01 -39.49 -4.29
CA GLU A 202 -2.61 -39.66 -2.89
C GLU A 202 -1.99 -38.40 -2.24
N PHE A 203 -1.63 -37.38 -3.02
CA PHE A 203 -1.14 -36.07 -2.56
C PHE A 203 -2.14 -34.93 -2.77
N ALA A 204 -3.37 -35.25 -3.20
CA ALA A 204 -4.47 -34.29 -3.28
C ALA A 204 -5.12 -34.08 -1.90
N GLU A 205 -4.33 -33.77 -0.88
CA GLU A 205 -4.87 -33.12 0.30
C GLU A 205 -5.17 -31.66 -0.08
N VAL A 206 -6.41 -31.42 -0.49
CA VAL A 206 -6.99 -30.08 -0.55
C VAL A 206 -6.73 -29.44 0.82
N PRO A 207 -5.99 -28.31 0.92
CA PRO A 207 -5.85 -27.62 2.20
C PRO A 207 -7.26 -27.39 2.72
N SER A 208 -7.57 -27.91 3.91
CA SER A 208 -8.94 -27.86 4.41
C SER A 208 -9.42 -26.41 4.36
N GLN A 209 -10.61 -26.17 3.78
CA GLN A 209 -11.26 -24.84 3.72
C GLN A 209 -11.63 -24.29 5.13
N THR A 210 -11.00 -24.81 6.17
CA THR A 210 -11.13 -24.46 7.59
C THR A 210 -9.81 -23.97 8.21
N ALA A 211 -8.71 -23.87 7.45
CA ALA A 211 -7.41 -23.47 7.99
C ALA A 211 -7.39 -21.99 8.40
N GLN A 212 -7.30 -21.69 9.70
CA GLN A 212 -7.05 -20.34 10.18
C GLN A 212 -5.66 -19.88 9.74
N ARG A 213 -5.53 -18.67 9.19
CA ARG A 213 -4.24 -18.12 8.78
C ARG A 213 -3.62 -17.27 9.89
N LEU A 214 -2.29 -17.28 10.02
CA LEU A 214 -1.56 -16.33 10.86
C LEU A 214 -0.78 -15.37 9.96
N PRO A 215 -1.22 -14.11 9.83
CA PRO A 215 -0.43 -13.09 9.16
C PRO A 215 0.79 -12.69 10.00
N LEU A 216 1.98 -12.86 9.42
CA LEU A 216 3.26 -12.49 9.97
C LEU A 216 3.98 -11.51 9.03
N LEU A 217 4.19 -10.29 9.49
CA LEU A 217 4.83 -9.23 8.71
C LEU A 217 6.18 -8.87 9.32
N LEU A 218 7.24 -8.93 8.52
CA LEU A 218 8.59 -8.51 8.90
C LEU A 218 8.85 -7.10 8.34
N CYS A 219 9.12 -6.14 9.21
CA CYS A 219 9.51 -4.77 8.89
C CYS A 219 11.01 -4.61 9.19
N LEU A 220 11.83 -4.65 8.15
CA LEU A 220 13.28 -4.86 8.25
C LEU A 220 14.08 -3.63 7.82
N ASP A 221 15.02 -3.21 8.65
CA ASP A 221 15.99 -2.17 8.32
C ASP A 221 16.99 -2.65 7.26
N THR A 222 17.14 -1.84 6.22
CA THR A 222 18.06 -2.00 5.09
C THR A 222 18.78 -0.68 4.77
N SER A 223 18.83 0.23 5.76
CA SER A 223 19.55 1.50 5.67
C SER A 223 21.06 1.31 5.58
N GLU A 224 21.80 2.39 5.33
CA GLU A 224 23.26 2.37 5.24
C GLU A 224 23.95 1.80 6.49
N THR A 225 23.35 1.94 7.68
CA THR A 225 23.91 1.37 8.93
C THR A 225 23.95 -0.16 8.90
N MET A 226 23.18 -0.80 8.04
CA MET A 226 23.16 -2.25 7.86
C MET A 226 24.26 -2.77 6.92
N ALA A 227 25.06 -1.88 6.31
CA ALA A 227 26.06 -2.28 5.32
C ALA A 227 27.15 -3.20 5.88
N GLY A 228 27.61 -4.14 5.06
CA GLY A 228 28.62 -5.12 5.44
C GLY A 228 28.04 -6.37 6.11
N GLN A 229 28.53 -6.71 7.28
CA GLN A 229 28.17 -7.94 7.98
C GLN A 229 26.68 -8.02 8.42
N PRO A 230 26.03 -6.94 8.91
CA PRO A 230 24.64 -7.03 9.38
C PRO A 230 23.65 -7.47 8.30
N ILE A 231 23.70 -6.87 7.10
CA ILE A 231 22.81 -7.25 5.98
C ILE A 231 23.10 -8.66 5.46
N GLN A 232 24.34 -9.14 5.55
CA GLN A 232 24.68 -10.53 5.18
C GLN A 232 24.05 -11.52 6.16
N GLN A 233 24.18 -11.27 7.47
CA GLN A 233 23.57 -12.09 8.51
C GLN A 233 22.04 -12.10 8.42
N LEU A 234 21.42 -10.96 8.13
CA LEU A 234 19.98 -10.87 7.88
C LEU A 234 19.55 -11.80 6.74
N ASN A 235 20.24 -11.73 5.59
CA ASN A 235 19.93 -12.57 4.44
C ASN A 235 20.13 -14.07 4.72
N ASP A 236 21.22 -14.46 5.39
CA ASP A 236 21.51 -15.85 5.74
C ASP A 236 20.45 -16.45 6.69
N ALA A 237 20.02 -15.64 7.65
CA ALA A 237 19.04 -16.08 8.62
C ALA A 237 17.63 -16.13 8.03
N LEU A 238 17.25 -15.21 7.13
CA LEU A 238 16.01 -15.32 6.35
C LEU A 238 15.99 -16.60 5.51
N ARG A 239 17.10 -16.92 4.81
CA ARG A 239 17.23 -18.18 4.04
C ARG A 239 17.07 -19.41 4.90
N THR A 240 17.76 -19.46 6.04
CA THR A 240 17.65 -20.63 6.92
C THR A 240 16.22 -20.75 7.48
N TRP A 241 15.63 -19.63 7.90
CA TRP A 241 14.30 -19.65 8.47
C TRP A 241 13.24 -20.07 7.45
N ALA A 242 13.36 -19.65 6.18
CA ALA A 242 12.48 -20.13 5.12
C ALA A 242 12.46 -21.66 5.00
N VAL A 243 13.65 -22.30 5.07
CA VAL A 243 13.76 -23.77 5.09
C VAL A 243 13.08 -24.34 6.33
N ALA A 244 13.37 -23.80 7.52
CA ALA A 244 12.80 -24.27 8.78
C ALA A 244 11.26 -24.12 8.85
N LEU A 245 10.72 -23.08 8.24
CA LEU A 245 9.28 -22.85 8.14
C LEU A 245 8.61 -23.88 7.23
N ALA A 246 9.22 -24.18 6.08
CA ALA A 246 8.68 -25.15 5.13
C ALA A 246 8.69 -26.58 5.69
N GLU A 247 9.71 -26.93 6.51
CA GLU A 247 9.87 -28.24 7.14
C GLU A 247 8.94 -28.48 8.34
N ASP A 248 8.29 -27.44 8.89
CA ASP A 248 7.35 -27.55 10.01
C ASP A 248 5.90 -27.56 9.51
N PRO A 249 5.21 -28.72 9.48
CA PRO A 249 3.88 -28.83 8.89
C PRO A 249 2.85 -27.88 9.52
N GLN A 250 2.91 -27.66 10.85
CA GLN A 250 1.93 -26.80 11.53
C GLN A 250 2.09 -25.33 11.13
N VAL A 251 3.33 -24.89 10.94
CA VAL A 251 3.66 -23.50 10.62
C VAL A 251 3.53 -23.25 9.13
N SER A 252 4.00 -24.20 8.32
CA SER A 252 3.95 -24.20 6.86
C SER A 252 2.52 -24.01 6.33
N ASP A 253 1.54 -24.67 6.96
CA ASP A 253 0.12 -24.59 6.57
C ASP A 253 -0.63 -23.40 7.15
N ALA A 254 -0.20 -22.85 8.28
CA ALA A 254 -0.94 -21.80 8.98
C ALA A 254 -0.44 -20.39 8.66
N VAL A 255 0.85 -20.20 8.39
CA VAL A 255 1.47 -18.88 8.34
C VAL A 255 1.48 -18.28 6.93
N ASP A 256 1.16 -16.98 6.88
CA ASP A 256 1.38 -16.12 5.73
C ASP A 256 2.40 -15.03 6.06
N LEU A 257 3.37 -14.84 5.18
CA LEU A 257 4.52 -13.96 5.37
C LEU A 257 4.52 -12.79 4.41
N ALA A 258 4.77 -11.58 4.93
CA ALA A 258 5.08 -10.41 4.12
C ALA A 258 6.37 -9.76 4.63
N ILE A 259 7.16 -9.21 3.72
CA ILE A 259 8.36 -8.43 4.07
C ILE A 259 8.17 -6.99 3.59
N VAL A 260 8.38 -6.06 4.51
CA VAL A 260 8.55 -4.63 4.26
C VAL A 260 9.97 -4.28 4.65
N THR A 261 10.71 -3.63 3.78
CA THR A 261 12.05 -3.13 4.08
C THR A 261 12.07 -1.61 4.02
N PHE A 262 12.90 -0.99 4.85
CA PHE A 262 13.12 0.46 4.80
C PHE A 262 14.61 0.74 4.73
N GLY A 263 14.98 1.60 3.78
CA GLY A 263 16.35 1.73 3.31
C GLY A 263 16.38 2.26 1.89
N GLY A 264 17.54 2.72 1.47
CA GLY A 264 17.78 3.18 0.11
C GLY A 264 17.02 4.46 -0.21
N ARG A 265 16.03 4.37 -1.11
CA ARG A 265 15.20 5.49 -1.55
C ARG A 265 13.85 5.59 -0.83
N GLY A 266 13.58 4.76 0.19
CA GLY A 266 12.31 4.80 0.92
C GLY A 266 11.91 3.48 1.56
N VAL A 267 10.62 3.13 1.41
CA VAL A 267 10.03 1.87 1.85
C VAL A 267 9.82 0.97 0.64
N SER A 268 10.05 -0.33 0.80
CA SER A 268 9.92 -1.35 -0.23
C SER A 268 9.12 -2.53 0.31
N VAL A 269 8.23 -3.08 -0.51
CA VAL A 269 7.33 -4.16 -0.13
C VAL A 269 7.62 -5.37 -1.00
N TRP A 270 7.70 -6.55 -0.40
CA TRP A 270 8.12 -7.76 -1.09
C TRP A 270 7.05 -8.85 -1.01
N GLN A 271 6.91 -9.60 -2.09
CA GLN A 271 6.16 -10.84 -2.16
C GLN A 271 7.12 -11.98 -2.45
N GLY A 272 7.56 -12.68 -1.39
CA GLY A 272 8.67 -13.61 -1.50
C GLY A 272 9.93 -12.89 -2.02
N PRO A 273 10.56 -13.35 -3.12
CA PRO A 273 11.79 -12.76 -3.64
C PRO A 273 11.53 -11.53 -4.54
N TYR A 274 10.26 -11.24 -4.85
CA TYR A 274 9.88 -10.20 -5.82
C TYR A 274 9.54 -8.89 -5.12
N LEU A 275 10.20 -7.81 -5.52
CA LEU A 275 9.83 -6.46 -5.11
C LEU A 275 8.50 -6.08 -5.76
N LEU A 276 7.51 -5.73 -4.93
CA LEU A 276 6.22 -5.26 -5.40
C LEU A 276 6.32 -3.79 -5.82
N PRO A 277 5.62 -3.41 -6.90
CA PRO A 277 5.37 -2.00 -7.16
C PRO A 277 4.48 -1.45 -6.03
N PRO A 278 4.59 -0.15 -5.66
CA PRO A 278 3.82 0.47 -4.57
C PRO A 278 2.29 0.32 -4.67
N THR A 279 1.80 -0.07 -5.84
CA THR A 279 0.37 -0.24 -6.16
C THR A 279 -0.12 -1.67 -5.95
N ALA A 280 0.78 -2.63 -5.65
CA ALA A 280 0.47 -4.05 -5.48
C ALA A 280 0.63 -4.54 -4.03
N ASP A 281 0.93 -3.64 -3.09
CA ASP A 281 1.20 -3.94 -1.67
C ASP A 281 0.12 -4.79 -0.99
N ALA A 282 -1.13 -4.71 -1.46
CA ALA A 282 -2.23 -5.54 -0.99
C ALA A 282 -1.96 -7.06 -1.13
N ASN A 283 -1.06 -7.47 -2.03
CA ASN A 283 -0.69 -8.86 -2.31
C ASN A 283 0.64 -9.32 -1.70
N ALA A 284 1.23 -8.55 -0.77
CA ALA A 284 2.55 -8.85 -0.20
C ALA A 284 2.67 -10.22 0.49
N PHE A 285 1.58 -10.74 1.05
CA PHE A 285 1.59 -12.00 1.79
C PHE A 285 1.74 -13.24 0.89
N VAL A 286 2.67 -14.13 1.26
CA VAL A 286 2.88 -15.46 0.68
C VAL A 286 2.77 -16.54 1.75
N PRO A 287 2.19 -17.72 1.45
CA PRO A 287 2.21 -18.85 2.38
C PRO A 287 3.62 -19.27 2.77
N ALA A 288 3.83 -19.67 4.03
CA ALA A 288 5.14 -20.08 4.54
C ALA A 288 5.79 -21.21 3.74
N TYR A 289 5.01 -22.21 3.29
CA TYR A 289 5.51 -23.29 2.44
C TYR A 289 6.01 -22.85 1.05
N ARG A 290 5.68 -21.63 0.61
CA ARG A 290 6.15 -21.01 -0.64
C ARG A 290 7.06 -19.80 -0.40
N PHE A 291 7.43 -19.55 0.85
CA PHE A 291 8.21 -18.36 1.17
C PHE A 291 9.65 -18.56 0.73
N GLU A 292 10.04 -17.78 -0.27
CA GLU A 292 11.44 -17.59 -0.66
C GLU A 292 11.83 -16.15 -0.29
N PRO A 293 12.88 -15.94 0.53
CA PRO A 293 13.24 -14.59 0.96
C PRO A 293 13.95 -13.81 -0.17
N PRO A 294 13.77 -12.48 -0.23
CA PRO A 294 14.51 -11.64 -1.17
C PRO A 294 15.98 -11.53 -0.77
N GLN A 295 16.83 -11.24 -1.75
CA GLN A 295 18.23 -10.85 -1.49
C GLN A 295 18.27 -9.35 -1.21
N LEU A 296 18.44 -8.99 0.06
CA LEU A 296 18.44 -7.61 0.52
C LEU A 296 19.81 -6.95 0.39
N GLY A 297 19.82 -5.66 0.05
CA GLY A 297 21.01 -4.79 0.07
C GLY A 297 20.82 -3.64 1.06
N ALA A 298 21.94 -3.11 1.57
CA ALA A 298 21.94 -2.04 2.56
C ALA A 298 22.52 -0.75 1.99
N PHE A 299 21.73 0.32 1.99
CA PHE A 299 22.11 1.66 1.52
C PHE A 299 21.08 2.69 1.99
N GLY A 300 21.37 4.00 1.88
CA GLY A 300 20.40 5.08 2.09
C GLY A 300 19.89 5.27 3.53
N HIS A 301 18.78 5.99 3.65
CA HIS A 301 18.24 6.51 4.91
C HIS A 301 17.35 5.49 5.66
N ALA A 302 16.94 5.80 6.89
CA ALA A 302 16.11 4.94 7.75
C ALA A 302 14.69 5.53 7.98
N PRO A 303 13.81 5.57 6.95
CA PRO A 303 12.44 6.08 7.06
C PRO A 303 11.52 5.08 7.78
N LEU A 304 11.85 4.74 9.03
CA LEU A 304 11.18 3.75 9.85
C LEU A 304 9.70 4.09 10.05
N THR A 305 9.38 5.37 10.18
CA THR A 305 7.99 5.79 10.40
C THR A 305 7.09 5.39 9.25
N ASP A 306 7.51 5.70 8.01
CA ASP A 306 6.81 5.32 6.79
C ASP A 306 6.70 3.79 6.66
N ALA A 307 7.74 3.06 7.09
CA ALA A 307 7.80 1.60 7.00
C ALA A 307 6.78 0.91 7.92
N VAL A 308 6.65 1.41 9.16
CA VAL A 308 5.66 0.90 10.12
C VAL A 308 4.25 1.25 9.67
N GLU A 309 4.00 2.46 9.16
CA GLU A 309 2.70 2.86 8.60
C GLU A 309 2.32 1.97 7.41
N THR A 310 3.27 1.71 6.51
CA THR A 310 3.11 0.79 5.36
C THR A 310 2.81 -0.63 5.83
N SER A 311 3.50 -1.12 6.86
CA SER A 311 3.29 -2.44 7.45
C SER A 311 1.87 -2.58 8.02
N LEU A 312 1.39 -1.59 8.77
CA LEU A 312 0.03 -1.57 9.30
C LEU A 312 -1.02 -1.58 8.18
N HIS A 313 -0.77 -0.84 7.09
CA HIS A 313 -1.64 -0.79 5.92
C HIS A 313 -1.74 -2.14 5.19
N ILE A 314 -0.60 -2.76 4.90
CA ILE A 314 -0.53 -4.08 4.24
C ILE A 314 -1.26 -5.12 5.07
N LEU A 315 -1.04 -5.09 6.39
CA LEU A 315 -1.68 -6.02 7.30
C LEU A 315 -3.20 -5.84 7.35
N GLU A 316 -3.72 -4.61 7.39
CA GLU A 316 -5.17 -4.38 7.38
C GLU A 316 -5.80 -4.82 6.05
N SER A 317 -5.15 -4.50 4.94
CA SER A 317 -5.57 -4.96 3.61
C SER A 317 -5.63 -6.49 3.54
N TYR A 318 -4.64 -7.18 4.11
CA TYR A 318 -4.64 -8.63 4.15
C TYR A 318 -5.74 -9.23 5.02
N LYS A 319 -5.98 -8.66 6.21
CA LYS A 319 -7.11 -9.06 7.06
C LYS A 319 -8.45 -8.93 6.33
N HIS A 320 -8.64 -7.86 5.56
CA HIS A 320 -9.83 -7.71 4.73
C HIS A 320 -9.94 -8.79 3.66
N ARG A 321 -8.85 -9.12 2.95
CA ARG A 321 -8.85 -10.21 1.96
C ARG A 321 -9.22 -11.55 2.56
N LEU A 322 -8.65 -11.89 3.72
CA LEU A 322 -8.98 -13.13 4.43
C LEU A 322 -10.47 -13.16 4.80
N ARG A 323 -10.99 -12.10 5.44
CA ARG A 323 -12.42 -11.98 5.80
C ARG A 323 -13.34 -12.13 4.59
N ASN A 324 -13.02 -11.44 3.49
CA ASN A 324 -13.82 -11.48 2.26
C ASN A 324 -13.79 -12.86 1.58
N SER A 325 -12.71 -13.63 1.79
CA SER A 325 -12.56 -14.99 1.29
C SER A 325 -13.18 -16.04 2.23
N GLY A 326 -13.84 -15.63 3.31
CA GLY A 326 -14.39 -16.54 4.32
C GLY A 326 -13.34 -17.18 5.23
N LEU A 327 -12.09 -16.76 5.14
CA LEU A 327 -11.00 -17.27 5.97
C LEU A 327 -10.93 -16.49 7.28
N ILE A 328 -10.75 -17.23 8.36
CA ILE A 328 -10.48 -16.68 9.69
C ILE A 328 -8.97 -16.59 9.91
N TYR A 329 -8.55 -15.67 10.78
CA TYR A 329 -7.14 -15.49 11.08
C TYR A 329 -6.86 -15.36 12.58
N TYR A 330 -5.68 -15.81 12.99
CA TYR A 330 -5.13 -15.57 14.32
C TYR A 330 -4.65 -14.13 14.45
N ARG A 331 -4.53 -13.64 15.71
CA ARG A 331 -3.99 -12.30 15.99
C ARG A 331 -2.67 -12.09 15.23
N PRO A 332 -2.64 -11.17 14.25
CA PRO A 332 -1.45 -10.97 13.42
C PRO A 332 -0.23 -10.52 14.21
N GLN A 333 0.95 -10.71 13.64
CA GLN A 333 2.22 -10.33 14.23
C GLN A 333 2.99 -9.41 13.29
N ILE A 334 3.53 -8.32 13.83
CA ILE A 334 4.44 -7.41 13.14
C ILE A 334 5.77 -7.42 13.89
N LEU A 335 6.85 -7.73 13.20
CA LEU A 335 8.21 -7.69 13.73
C LEU A 335 8.97 -6.53 13.09
N LEU A 336 9.24 -5.49 13.86
CA LEU A 336 10.20 -4.45 13.50
C LEU A 336 11.61 -4.88 13.91
N VAL A 337 12.56 -4.83 12.98
CA VAL A 337 13.99 -5.00 13.25
C VAL A 337 14.73 -3.77 12.74
N THR A 338 15.45 -3.08 13.64
CA THR A 338 16.22 -1.87 13.30
C THR A 338 17.59 -1.87 13.96
N HIS A 339 18.55 -1.21 13.30
CA HIS A 339 19.90 -1.02 13.80
C HIS A 339 20.20 0.46 14.13
N SER A 340 19.25 1.37 13.89
CA SER A 340 19.47 2.81 14.07
C SER A 340 18.21 3.58 14.52
N VAL A 341 18.39 4.89 14.75
CA VAL A 341 17.28 5.84 14.97
C VAL A 341 16.64 6.24 13.63
N PRO A 342 15.34 6.60 13.60
CA PRO A 342 14.66 6.96 12.36
C PRO A 342 15.21 8.26 11.78
N THR A 343 15.25 8.31 10.45
CA THR A 343 15.49 9.55 9.70
C THR A 343 14.27 9.87 8.85
N ASP A 344 14.16 11.12 8.40
CA ASP A 344 13.28 11.47 7.28
C ASP A 344 13.87 10.97 5.94
N ARG A 345 13.27 11.39 4.83
CA ARG A 345 13.68 10.96 3.47
C ARG A 345 14.95 11.68 3.00
N GLU A 346 15.28 12.77 3.65
CA GLU A 346 16.47 13.60 3.43
C GLU A 346 17.66 13.11 4.26
N GLY A 347 17.42 12.23 5.22
CA GLY A 347 18.45 11.60 6.06
C GLY A 347 18.66 12.26 7.42
N GLU A 348 17.82 13.23 7.78
CA GLU A 348 17.90 13.91 9.06
C GLU A 348 17.18 13.11 10.15
N VAL A 349 17.78 13.02 11.33
CA VAL A 349 17.18 12.30 12.46
C VAL A 349 15.85 12.95 12.83
N THR A 350 14.79 12.15 12.86
CA THR A 350 13.43 12.64 13.09
C THR A 350 12.79 12.04 14.34
N ARG A 351 11.83 12.77 14.91
CA ARG A 351 10.96 12.31 16.01
C ARG A 351 9.55 11.95 15.55
N ASP A 352 9.32 11.95 14.24
CA ASP A 352 8.04 11.61 13.62
C ASP A 352 7.49 10.26 14.08
N TRP A 353 8.37 9.30 14.36
CA TRP A 353 8.02 7.99 14.91
C TRP A 353 7.20 8.06 16.21
N MET A 354 7.27 9.16 16.97
CA MET A 354 6.50 9.33 18.21
C MET A 354 4.98 9.27 17.94
N ARG A 355 4.52 9.59 16.72
CA ARG A 355 3.11 9.47 16.33
C ARG A 355 2.63 8.02 16.26
N LEU A 356 3.55 7.06 16.09
CA LEU A 356 3.24 5.64 16.01
C LEU A 356 2.91 5.05 17.39
N ALA A 357 3.54 5.53 18.45
CA ALA A 357 3.38 4.99 19.80
C ALA A 357 1.90 4.86 20.24
N PRO A 358 1.06 5.92 20.16
CA PRO A 358 -0.37 5.78 20.51
C PRO A 358 -1.14 4.85 19.57
N VAL A 359 -0.78 4.81 18.27
CA VAL A 359 -1.43 3.94 17.27
C VAL A 359 -1.14 2.47 17.55
N LEU A 360 0.13 2.14 17.83
CA LEU A 360 0.59 0.79 18.15
C LEU A 360 0.07 0.31 19.50
N ALA A 361 0.07 1.19 20.51
CA ALA A 361 -0.50 0.90 21.82
C ALA A 361 -1.98 0.53 21.72
N ARG A 362 -2.77 1.39 21.04
CA ARG A 362 -4.19 1.13 20.81
C ARG A 362 -4.44 -0.13 19.98
N GLY A 363 -3.67 -0.36 18.91
CA GLY A 363 -3.79 -1.57 18.09
C GLY A 363 -3.48 -2.85 18.86
N THR A 364 -2.54 -2.77 19.80
CA THR A 364 -2.19 -3.90 20.69
C THR A 364 -3.27 -4.13 21.76
N GLU A 365 -3.77 -3.07 22.40
CA GLU A 365 -4.86 -3.12 23.38
C GLU A 365 -6.17 -3.66 22.76
N GLU A 366 -6.52 -3.20 21.56
CA GLU A 366 -7.67 -3.70 20.78
C GLU A 366 -7.42 -5.09 20.17
N ARG A 367 -6.30 -5.76 20.48
CA ARG A 367 -5.89 -7.08 19.98
C ARG A 367 -5.88 -7.20 18.45
N LYS A 368 -5.70 -6.09 17.73
CA LYS A 368 -5.63 -6.06 16.25
C LYS A 368 -4.38 -6.70 15.68
N PHE A 369 -3.28 -6.68 16.45
CA PHE A 369 -2.00 -7.31 16.16
C PHE A 369 -1.14 -7.39 17.43
N ARG A 370 -0.03 -8.13 17.39
CA ARG A 370 1.11 -8.00 18.30
C ARG A 370 2.25 -7.31 17.56
N PHE A 371 2.89 -6.35 18.22
CA PHE A 371 3.99 -5.58 17.65
C PHE A 371 5.27 -5.83 18.45
N TYR A 372 6.27 -6.43 17.80
CA TYR A 372 7.58 -6.71 18.36
C TYR A 372 8.58 -5.67 17.84
N ALA A 373 9.33 -5.04 18.74
CA ALA A 373 10.30 -4.00 18.40
C ALA A 373 11.71 -4.46 18.79
N ILE A 374 12.45 -4.98 17.82
CA ILE A 374 13.77 -5.57 18.05
C ILE A 374 14.86 -4.64 17.55
N GLY A 375 15.76 -4.33 18.47
CA GLY A 375 17.02 -3.71 18.17
C GLY A 375 18.08 -4.76 17.86
N ALA A 376 18.67 -4.71 16.67
CA ALA A 376 19.81 -5.55 16.33
C ALA A 376 21.12 -4.78 16.54
N GLY A 377 22.18 -5.48 16.99
CA GLY A 377 23.53 -4.95 17.10
C GLY A 377 23.69 -3.81 18.10
N GLU A 378 24.76 -3.02 17.92
CA GLU A 378 25.01 -1.84 18.74
C GLU A 378 24.07 -0.68 18.43
N LEU A 379 23.14 -0.42 19.35
CA LEU A 379 22.16 0.65 19.27
C LEU A 379 22.48 1.77 20.26
N THR A 380 22.17 2.99 19.86
CA THR A 380 22.20 4.16 20.74
C THR A 380 21.11 4.06 21.80
N ASN A 381 21.27 4.78 22.91
CA ASN A 381 20.23 4.87 23.95
C ASN A 381 18.92 5.44 23.40
N ASP A 382 19.00 6.42 22.49
CA ASP A 382 17.84 7.02 21.84
C ASP A 382 17.06 6.00 21.00
N ALA A 383 17.77 5.11 20.29
CA ALA A 383 17.12 4.02 19.55
C ALA A 383 16.43 3.03 20.50
N MET A 384 17.06 2.72 21.64
CA MET A 384 16.44 1.85 22.64
C MET A 384 15.20 2.45 23.30
N ASP A 385 15.22 3.75 23.61
CA ASP A 385 14.07 4.44 24.18
C ASP A 385 12.91 4.53 23.19
N MET A 386 13.21 4.70 21.90
CA MET A 386 12.23 4.60 20.82
C MET A 386 11.60 3.21 20.75
N LEU A 387 12.40 2.12 20.76
CA LEU A 387 11.86 0.75 20.74
C LEU A 387 10.96 0.46 21.95
N ARG A 388 11.34 0.92 23.14
CA ARG A 388 10.51 0.81 24.36
C ARG A 388 9.21 1.60 24.24
N SER A 389 9.24 2.76 23.60
CA SER A 389 8.05 3.57 23.37
C SER A 389 7.11 2.94 22.32
N LEU A 390 7.65 2.30 21.29
CA LEU A 390 6.86 1.65 20.24
C LEU A 390 6.25 0.32 20.71
N SER A 391 6.99 -0.45 21.51
CA SER A 391 6.52 -1.71 22.11
C SER A 391 6.98 -1.86 23.56
N PRO A 392 6.23 -1.33 24.55
CA PRO A 392 6.64 -1.39 25.96
C PRO A 392 6.86 -2.81 26.48
N VAL A 393 6.07 -3.76 25.99
CA VAL A 393 6.09 -5.16 26.42
C VAL A 393 7.05 -6.00 25.58
N TYR A 394 7.01 -5.88 24.26
CA TYR A 394 7.72 -6.79 23.34
C TYR A 394 8.89 -6.09 22.64
N ASN A 395 9.73 -5.40 23.41
CA ASN A 395 11.01 -4.84 22.95
C ASN A 395 12.21 -5.61 23.51
N ALA A 396 13.26 -5.73 22.71
CA ALA A 396 14.54 -6.28 23.11
C ALA A 396 15.69 -5.67 22.30
N LYS A 397 16.87 -5.61 22.90
CA LYS A 397 18.16 -5.47 22.18
C LYS A 397 18.77 -6.85 22.11
N LEU A 398 19.24 -7.24 20.95
CA LEU A 398 19.94 -8.49 20.78
C LEU A 398 21.38 -8.22 20.30
N ASP A 399 22.33 -8.97 20.85
CA ASP A 399 23.74 -8.84 20.49
C ASP A 399 23.95 -9.41 19.07
N GLY A 400 24.47 -8.59 18.15
CA GLY A 400 24.56 -8.93 16.73
C GLY A 400 23.20 -8.93 16.02
N PHE A 401 23.05 -9.71 14.95
CA PHE A 401 21.79 -9.85 14.21
C PHE A 401 21.16 -11.25 14.38
N PRO A 402 20.74 -11.65 15.61
CA PRO A 402 20.20 -12.99 15.91
C PRO A 402 18.74 -13.10 15.48
N ILE A 403 18.49 -12.81 14.22
CA ILE A 403 17.16 -12.89 13.65
C ILE A 403 16.69 -14.35 13.57
N ARG A 404 17.59 -15.35 13.60
CA ARG A 404 17.21 -16.76 13.80
C ARG A 404 16.44 -16.96 15.10
N GLU A 405 16.91 -16.36 16.18
CA GLU A 405 16.35 -16.50 17.52
C GLU A 405 14.99 -15.79 17.58
N VAL A 406 14.89 -14.60 16.99
CA VAL A 406 13.62 -13.86 16.87
C VAL A 406 12.60 -14.64 16.03
N LEU A 407 13.03 -15.17 14.89
CA LEU A 407 12.17 -15.90 13.96
C LEU A 407 11.73 -17.25 14.53
N SER A 408 12.61 -17.95 15.24
CA SER A 408 12.27 -19.18 15.97
C SER A 408 11.31 -18.93 17.14
N MET A 409 11.45 -17.82 17.86
CA MET A 409 10.50 -17.38 18.87
C MET A 409 9.12 -17.16 18.25
N ILE A 410 9.04 -16.51 17.09
CA ILE A 410 7.79 -16.32 16.37
C ILE A 410 7.18 -17.67 16.00
N THR A 411 7.98 -18.62 15.50
CA THR A 411 7.55 -19.99 15.23
C THR A 411 7.00 -20.69 16.48
N VAL A 412 7.64 -20.56 17.64
CA VAL A 412 7.12 -21.10 18.92
C VAL A 412 5.80 -20.42 19.32
N SER A 413 5.69 -19.12 19.08
CA SER A 413 4.48 -18.30 19.26
C SER A 413 3.34 -18.75 18.32
N VAL A 414 3.65 -19.27 17.12
CA VAL A 414 2.67 -19.91 16.21
C VAL A 414 2.22 -21.27 16.75
N ARG A 415 3.16 -22.07 17.27
CA ARG A 415 2.90 -23.44 17.75
C ARG A 415 2.11 -23.52 19.05
N SER A 416 2.12 -22.48 19.88
CA SER A 416 1.29 -22.48 21.08
C SER A 416 -0.19 -22.42 20.67
N GLU A 417 -0.79 -23.60 20.46
CA GLU A 417 -2.21 -23.80 20.22
C GLU A 417 -3.02 -23.21 21.37
N ASN A 418 -3.42 -21.93 21.25
CA ASN A 418 -4.58 -21.43 21.96
C ASN A 418 -5.14 -20.18 21.29
N ARG A 419 -6.37 -20.39 20.83
CA ARG A 419 -7.49 -19.53 20.41
C ARG A 419 -7.57 -18.08 20.90
N ASP A 420 -6.82 -17.70 21.92
CA ASP A 420 -6.70 -16.36 22.51
C ASP A 420 -5.65 -16.49 23.64
N ALA A 421 -4.51 -17.13 23.37
CA ALA A 421 -3.50 -17.34 24.42
C ALA A 421 -3.14 -15.99 25.07
N ASP A 422 -3.25 -16.00 26.40
CA ASP A 422 -3.16 -14.81 27.24
C ASP A 422 -1.81 -14.10 27.01
N ASP A 423 -1.81 -12.77 27.10
CA ASP A 423 -0.61 -11.98 26.85
C ASP A 423 0.54 -12.40 27.80
N GLU A 424 0.22 -12.93 28.99
CA GLU A 424 1.16 -13.56 29.93
C GLU A 424 1.98 -14.74 29.34
N VAL A 425 1.35 -15.59 28.52
CA VAL A 425 2.04 -16.74 27.90
C VAL A 425 3.07 -16.24 26.89
N PHE A 426 2.69 -15.27 26.07
CA PHE A 426 3.59 -14.67 25.08
C PHE A 426 4.69 -13.84 25.74
N GLU A 427 4.38 -13.12 26.82
CA GLU A 427 5.39 -12.42 27.62
C GLU A 427 6.41 -13.38 28.20
N ARG A 428 5.98 -14.56 28.69
CA ARG A 428 6.90 -15.58 29.18
C ARG A 428 7.80 -16.12 28.07
N ILE A 429 7.25 -16.41 26.88
CA ILE A 429 8.04 -16.81 25.71
C ILE A 429 9.05 -15.73 25.32
N PHE A 430 8.67 -14.46 25.41
CA PHE A 430 9.51 -13.32 25.04
C PHE A 430 10.54 -12.93 26.11
N SER A 431 10.26 -13.21 27.38
CA SER A 431 11.05 -12.76 28.53
C SER A 431 12.57 -13.05 28.47
N PRO A 432 13.05 -14.20 27.94
CA PRO A 432 14.49 -14.47 27.87
C PRO A 432 15.26 -13.44 27.03
N PHE A 433 14.62 -12.83 26.02
CA PHE A 433 15.23 -11.85 25.13
C PHE A 433 15.43 -10.48 25.76
N LYS A 434 14.68 -10.16 26.82
CA LYS A 434 14.94 -8.95 27.61
C LYS A 434 16.19 -9.08 28.48
N THR A 435 16.58 -10.31 28.78
CA THR A 435 17.64 -10.64 29.74
C THR A 435 18.92 -11.14 29.10
N GLN A 436 18.94 -11.41 27.79
CA GLN A 436 20.16 -11.78 27.07
C GLN A 436 21.17 -10.62 27.15
N LYS A 437 22.08 -10.74 28.10
CA LYS A 437 23.37 -10.04 28.17
C LYS A 437 24.43 -11.13 28.01
N HIS A 438 25.29 -11.00 26.99
CA HIS A 438 26.55 -11.74 26.83
C HIS A 438 26.47 -13.26 26.98
N ALA A 439 26.42 -13.95 25.85
CA ALA A 439 26.69 -15.39 25.80
C ALA A 439 27.66 -15.79 24.69
N TRP A 440 28.52 -14.89 24.18
CA TRP A 440 29.55 -15.25 23.20
C TRP A 440 30.76 -14.30 23.30
N SER A 441 31.51 -14.39 24.41
CA SER A 441 32.94 -14.06 24.39
C SER A 441 33.67 -15.15 25.17
N ASP A 442 34.80 -15.59 24.62
CA ASP A 442 35.68 -16.65 25.10
C ASP A 442 35.35 -18.04 24.55
N ASP A 443 35.57 -18.23 23.24
CA ASP A 443 36.03 -19.50 22.68
C ASP A 443 36.60 -19.26 21.26
N GLU A 444 37.72 -18.52 21.16
CA GLU A 444 38.69 -18.65 20.05
C GLU A 444 39.96 -17.81 20.31
N ALA A 445 40.57 -18.00 21.47
CA ALA A 445 41.95 -17.60 21.74
C ALA A 445 42.76 -18.81 22.21
N ASP A 446 42.69 -19.89 21.42
CA ASP A 446 43.63 -21.02 21.51
C ASP A 446 43.65 -21.76 20.17
N GLN A 447 44.24 -21.11 19.15
CA GLN A 447 45.00 -21.79 18.08
C GLN A 447 45.68 -20.78 17.15
N ILE A 448 47.00 -20.65 17.39
CA ILE A 448 48.10 -20.23 16.49
C ILE A 448 48.33 -18.72 16.32
#